data_AF-A0A7V9TE73-F1
#
_entry.id   AF-A0A7V9TE73-F1
#
_cell.length_a   1.000
_cell.length_b   1.000
_cell.length_c   1.000
_cell.angle_alpha   90.00
_cell.angle_beta   90.00
_cell.angle_gamma   90.00
#
_symmetry.space_group_name_H-M   'P 1'
#
loop_
_entity.id
_entity.type
_entity.pdbx_description
1 polymer ?
#
loop_
_entity_poly.entity_id
_entity_poly.type
_entity_poly.pdbx_seq_one_letter_code
_entity_poly.pdbx_strand_id
1 'polypeptide(L)' 'MFVSQKRDDFAAARSRMRRASIPELIDLLESPNLRTRFLAEMCLRDATGT' A
#
# COMPACT_ATOMS: atom_id res chain seq x y z
N MET A 1 6.68 -26.96 -1.06
CA MET A 1 6.22 -26.13 0.08
C MET A 1 6.52 -24.67 -0.27
N PHE A 2 5.62 -23.95 -0.97
CA PHE A 2 5.92 -22.61 -1.51
C PHE A 2 4.72 -21.66 -1.46
N VAL A 3 4.12 -21.43 -0.29
CA VAL A 3 3.11 -20.38 -0.10
C VAL A 3 3.20 -19.81 1.32
N SER A 4 4.24 -19.04 1.63
CA SER A 4 4.23 -18.16 2.82
C SER A 4 4.88 -16.82 2.57
N GLN A 5 5.99 -16.76 1.82
CA GLN A 5 6.80 -15.55 1.66
C GLN A 5 6.06 -14.32 1.08
N LYS A 6 5.04 -14.52 0.22
CA LYS A 6 4.30 -13.42 -0.43
C LYS A 6 3.34 -12.66 0.49
N ARG A 7 2.80 -13.31 1.54
CA ARG A 7 1.80 -12.67 2.42
C ARG A 7 2.48 -11.75 3.43
N ASP A 8 3.59 -12.21 4.01
CA ASP A 8 4.38 -11.43 4.96
C ASP A 8 4.95 -10.16 4.30
N ASP A 9 5.40 -10.28 3.04
CA ASP A 9 5.88 -9.16 2.25
C ASP A 9 4.76 -8.13 1.94
N PHE A 10 3.52 -8.58 1.76
CA PHE A 10 2.37 -7.69 1.55
C PHE A 10 2.00 -6.93 2.83
N ALA A 11 1.91 -7.63 3.96
CA ALA A 11 1.60 -7.01 5.25
C ALA A 11 2.67 -6.00 5.67
N ALA A 12 3.95 -6.32 5.48
CA ALA A 12 5.06 -5.42 5.75
C ALA A 12 5.02 -4.17 4.86
N ALA A 13 4.80 -4.34 3.55
CA ALA A 13 4.68 -3.24 2.61
C ALA A 13 3.51 -2.30 2.96
N ARG A 14 2.34 -2.86 3.31
CA ARG A 14 1.19 -2.07 3.76
C ARG A 14 1.48 -1.32 5.06
N SER A 15 2.09 -1.97 6.04
CA SER A 15 2.43 -1.34 7.33
C SER A 15 3.39 -0.17 7.17
N ARG A 16 4.37 -0.30 6.26
CA ARG A 16 5.27 0.81 5.91
C ARG A 16 4.52 1.95 5.20
N MET A 17 3.68 1.62 4.22
CA MET A 17 2.97 2.63 3.40
C MET A 17 1.90 3.38 4.18
N ARG A 18 1.25 2.75 5.17
CA ARG A 18 0.27 3.41 6.06
C ARG A 18 0.84 4.59 6.85
N ARG A 19 2.17 4.71 6.94
CA ARG A 19 2.84 5.84 7.60
C ARG A 19 3.02 7.06 6.69
N ALA A 20 2.76 6.92 5.38
CA ALA A 20 2.81 8.02 4.44
C ALA A 20 1.64 8.98 4.69
N SER A 21 1.88 10.26 4.45
CA SER A 21 0.87 11.31 4.49
C SER A 21 -0.11 11.18 3.31
N ILE A 22 -1.28 11.82 3.42
CA ILE A 22 -2.28 11.81 2.34
C ILE A 22 -1.72 12.31 1.00
N PRO A 23 -0.96 13.44 0.92
CA PRO A 23 -0.34 13.85 -0.35
C PRO A 23 0.61 12.81 -0.92
N GLU A 24 1.47 12.20 -0.10
CA GLU A 24 2.37 11.14 -0.56
C GLU A 24 1.61 9.90 -1.07
N LEU A 25 0.49 9.55 -0.41
CA LEU A 25 -0.38 8.45 -0.86
C LEU A 25 -1.04 8.77 -2.21
N ILE A 26 -1.43 10.02 -2.46
CA ILE A 26 -1.97 10.47 -3.74
C ILE A 26 -0.90 10.35 -4.84
N ASP A 27 0.33 10.83 -4.59
CA ASP A 27 1.43 10.72 -5.57
C ASP A 27 1.72 9.26 -5.94
N LEU A 28 1.63 8.34 -4.96
CA LEU A 28 1.84 6.91 -5.18
C LEU A 28 0.76 6.25 -6.07
N LEU A 29 -0.40 6.88 -6.26
CA LEU A 29 -1.43 6.39 -7.19
C LEU A 29 -0.97 6.47 -8.66
N GLU A 30 0.00 7.33 -8.99
CA GLU A 30 0.56 7.46 -10.33
C GLU A 30 1.72 6.49 -10.60
N SER A 31 2.16 5.73 -9.59
CA SER A 31 3.26 4.78 -9.73
C SER A 31 3.03 3.81 -10.90
N PRO A 32 4.05 3.48 -11.72
CA PRO A 32 3.92 2.49 -12.79
C PRO A 32 3.68 1.07 -12.24
N ASN A 33 4.04 0.81 -10.99
CA ASN A 33 3.86 -0.47 -10.31
C ASN A 33 2.43 -0.63 -9.77
N LEU A 34 1.70 -1.63 -10.27
CA LEU A 34 0.32 -1.94 -9.86
C LEU A 34 0.18 -2.21 -8.35
N ARG A 35 1.13 -2.94 -7.76
CA ARG A 35 1.10 -3.27 -6.33
C ARG A 35 1.23 -2.02 -5.47
N THR A 36 2.08 -1.08 -5.87
CA THR A 36 2.22 0.22 -5.20
C THR A 36 0.91 1.01 -5.26
N ARG A 37 0.29 1.12 -6.45
CA ARG A 37 -1.00 1.83 -6.62
C ARG A 37 -2.08 1.23 -5.74
N PHE A 38 -2.20 -0.10 -5.73
CA PHE A 38 -3.19 -0.81 -4.93
C PHE A 38 -2.99 -0.59 -3.42
N LEU A 39 -1.76 -0.68 -2.94
CA LEU A 39 -1.46 -0.42 -1.53
C LEU A 39 -1.72 1.04 -1.15
N ALA A 40 -1.41 1.98 -2.04
CA ALA A 40 -1.65 3.41 -1.82
C ALA A 40 -3.14 3.72 -1.74
N GLU A 41 -3.96 3.16 -2.66
CA GLU A 41 -5.41 3.30 -2.63
C GLU A 41 -6.01 2.76 -1.31
N MET A 42 -5.59 1.57 -0.88
CA MET A 42 -6.06 1.00 0.40
C MET A 42 -5.71 1.89 1.59
N CYS A 43 -4.45 2.36 1.66
CA CYS A 43 -4.01 3.21 2.78
C CYS A 43 -4.69 4.58 2.75
N LEU A 44 -5.00 5.10 1.56
CA LEU A 44 -5.72 6.35 1.40
C LEU A 44 -7.16 6.22 1.91
N ARG A 45 -7.88 5.16 1.50
CA ARG A 45 -9.22 4.83 2.02
C ARG A 45 -9.25 4.69 3.53
N ASP A 46 -8.27 3.96 4.08
CA ASP A 46 -8.11 3.78 5.54
C ASP A 46 -7.90 5.14 6.25
N ALA A 47 -7.14 6.06 5.64
CA ALA A 47 -6.85 7.39 6.20
C ALA A 47 -8.03 8.37 6.07
N THR A 48 -8.87 8.23 5.05
CA THR A 48 -10.04 9.09 4.78
C THR A 48 -11.35 8.56 5.37
N GLY A 49 -11.36 7.32 5.87
CA GLY A 49 -12.53 6.72 6.52
C GLY A 49 -13.65 6.31 5.57
N THR A 50 -13.29 5.93 4.33
CA THR A 50 -14.24 5.57 3.24
C THR A 50 -14.03 4.13 2.79
#